data_AF-A0A7X1ZJ83-F1
#
_entry.id   AF-A0A7X1ZJ83-F1
#
_cell.length_a   1.000
_cell.length_b   1.000
_cell.length_c   1.000
_cell.angle_alpha   90.00
_cell.angle_beta   90.00
_cell.angle_gamma   90.00
#
_symmetry.space_group_name_H-M   'P 1'
#
loop_
_entity.id
_entity.type
_entity.pdbx_description
1 polymer ?
#
loop_
_entity_poly.entity_id
_entity_poly.type
_entity_poly.pdbx_seq_one_letter_code
_entity_poly.pdbx_strand_id
1 'polypeptide(L)'
;MTLRDIYFRARDRFSSGHSICCPVYLNLREHIAQTQPDEALYRHAEKIGFPEPYSIIAAWRAGFVIVFLDGFDELTPPQFASSVINLRQARRFAVELVRRFIEQTPSSASIIVAGRESYFDSRDEARSALGYNNDCQVFDLTGFTDHDIARFLKAKDAQIPSWLPTRPLLLGYLANAGLLRGEQAQNLSLDPASGWDQMLQRVCEREVSQVWGVGFEPNDLRFFIEGLATQARKASDGLGLEDRDLRNVFRGVFGRDTDEPARLLTMRLPGGCVT
;
A
#
# COMPACT_ATOMS: atom_id res chain seq x y z
N MET A 1 1.04 -9.57 -1.95
CA MET A 1 1.18 -11.04 -1.96
C MET A 1 1.40 -11.59 -3.37
N THR A 2 0.58 -11.21 -4.37
CA THR A 2 0.76 -11.65 -5.77
C THR A 2 2.13 -11.28 -6.35
N LEU A 3 2.57 -10.04 -6.19
CA LEU A 3 3.87 -9.59 -6.73
C LEU A 3 5.05 -10.40 -6.19
N ARG A 4 4.99 -10.78 -4.90
CA ARG A 4 6.00 -11.62 -4.25
C ARG A 4 6.01 -13.04 -4.83
N ASP A 5 4.86 -13.61 -5.16
CA ASP A 5 4.78 -14.92 -5.82
C ASP A 5 5.41 -14.88 -7.22
N ILE A 6 5.10 -13.84 -8.00
CA ILE A 6 5.70 -13.62 -9.33
C ILE A 6 7.22 -13.48 -9.22
N TYR A 7 7.70 -12.71 -8.23
CA TYR A 7 9.12 -12.59 -7.93
C TYR A 7 9.78 -13.95 -7.65
N PHE A 8 9.18 -14.78 -6.79
CA PHE A 8 9.75 -16.10 -6.49
C PHE A 8 9.80 -17.00 -7.72
N ARG A 9 8.77 -16.99 -8.57
CA ARG A 9 8.81 -17.72 -9.85
C ARG A 9 9.90 -17.20 -10.77
N ALA A 10 10.09 -15.88 -10.88
CA ALA A 10 11.16 -15.30 -11.68
C ALA A 10 12.54 -15.69 -11.12
N ARG A 11 12.71 -15.68 -9.80
CA ARG A 11 13.93 -16.10 -9.11
C ARG A 11 14.27 -17.55 -9.39
N ASP A 12 13.29 -18.43 -9.33
CA ASP A 12 13.49 -19.86 -9.58
C ASP A 12 13.88 -20.12 -11.04
N ARG A 13 13.30 -19.37 -11.99
CA ARG A 13 13.70 -19.43 -13.41
C ARG A 13 15.12 -18.91 -13.65
N PHE A 14 15.51 -17.83 -12.98
CA PHE A 14 16.89 -17.31 -13.06
C PHE A 14 17.88 -18.31 -12.45
N SER A 15 17.60 -18.82 -11.26
CA SER A 15 18.48 -19.76 -10.53
C SER A 15 18.66 -21.10 -11.25
N SER A 16 17.66 -21.52 -12.02
CA SER A 16 17.70 -22.74 -12.84
C SER A 16 18.25 -22.53 -14.26
N GLY A 17 18.67 -21.31 -14.60
CA GLY A 17 19.21 -20.98 -15.93
C GLY A 17 18.18 -20.88 -17.06
N HIS A 18 16.88 -20.97 -16.75
CA HIS A 18 15.79 -20.79 -17.72
C HIS A 18 15.54 -19.32 -18.09
N SER A 19 16.17 -18.39 -17.37
CA SER A 19 16.15 -16.95 -17.63
C SER A 19 17.53 -16.38 -17.36
N ILE A 20 18.00 -15.50 -18.24
CA ILE A 20 19.23 -14.72 -18.02
C ILE A 20 18.97 -13.45 -17.21
N CYS A 21 17.70 -13.07 -17.03
CA CYS A 21 17.33 -11.85 -16.31
C CYS A 21 17.20 -12.11 -14.81
N CYS A 22 17.94 -11.34 -14.02
CA CYS A 22 17.94 -11.37 -12.56
C CYS A 22 16.77 -10.55 -12.00
N PRO A 23 15.89 -11.14 -11.16
CA PRO A 23 14.80 -10.38 -10.56
C PRO A 23 15.28 -9.60 -9.33
N VAL A 24 14.95 -8.31 -9.26
CA VAL A 24 15.23 -7.41 -8.14
C VAL A 24 13.92 -6.89 -7.56
N TYR A 25 13.73 -7.07 -6.25
CA TYR A 25 12.51 -6.67 -5.55
C TYR A 25 12.74 -5.48 -4.64
N LEU A 26 12.15 -4.34 -4.99
CA LEU A 26 12.21 -3.12 -4.19
C LEU A 26 10.89 -2.89 -3.46
N ASN A 27 10.96 -2.85 -2.13
CA ASN A 27 9.88 -2.39 -1.29
C ASN A 27 9.92 -0.86 -1.20
N LEU A 28 9.01 -0.18 -1.89
CA LEU A 28 9.07 1.28 -2.07
C LEU A 28 8.97 2.06 -0.75
N ARG A 29 8.43 1.46 0.32
CA ARG A 29 8.46 2.03 1.68
C ARG A 29 9.88 2.36 2.16
N GLU A 30 10.87 1.62 1.70
CA GLU A 30 12.27 1.78 2.13
C GLU A 30 13.00 2.87 1.33
N HIS A 31 12.35 3.40 0.29
CA HIS A 31 12.90 4.34 -0.67
C HIS A 31 12.13 5.68 -0.66
N ILE A 32 11.53 6.04 0.49
CA ILE A 32 10.84 7.32 0.67
C ILE A 32 11.82 8.47 0.41
N ALA A 33 11.36 9.47 -0.34
CA ALA A 33 12.11 10.66 -0.77
C ALA A 33 13.31 10.39 -1.70
N GLN A 34 13.59 9.14 -2.09
CA GLN A 34 14.54 8.86 -3.15
C GLN A 34 13.89 9.17 -4.51
N THR A 35 14.70 9.67 -5.44
CA THR A 35 14.24 9.93 -6.82
C THR A 35 15.09 9.23 -7.86
N GLN A 36 16.29 8.77 -7.50
CA GLN A 36 17.25 8.21 -8.45
C GLN A 36 17.20 6.67 -8.43
N PRO A 37 16.88 6.02 -9.57
CA PRO A 37 16.80 4.55 -9.66
C PRO A 37 18.11 3.83 -9.30
N ASP A 38 19.25 4.38 -9.71
CA ASP A 38 20.57 3.83 -9.42
C ASP A 38 20.91 3.87 -7.92
N GLU A 39 20.58 4.96 -7.24
CA GLU A 39 20.67 5.06 -5.77
C GLU A 39 19.76 4.05 -5.07
N ALA A 40 18.52 3.88 -5.54
CA ALA A 40 17.58 2.91 -4.98
C ALA A 40 18.10 1.47 -5.12
N LEU A 41 18.62 1.11 -6.29
CA LEU A 41 19.26 -0.20 -6.54
C LEU A 41 20.52 -0.38 -5.69
N TYR A 42 21.36 0.64 -5.59
CA TYR A 42 22.58 0.62 -4.78
C TYR A 42 22.24 0.33 -3.30
N ARG A 43 21.33 1.12 -2.72
CA ARG A 43 20.92 0.98 -1.33
C ARG A 43 20.27 -0.37 -1.04
N HIS A 44 19.46 -0.87 -1.98
CA HIS A 44 18.89 -2.22 -1.87
C HIS A 44 19.99 -3.28 -1.83
N ALA A 45 20.96 -3.20 -2.73
CA ALA A 45 22.08 -4.12 -2.80
C ALA A 45 22.92 -4.12 -1.51
N GLU A 46 23.25 -2.93 -0.98
CA GLU A 46 23.95 -2.81 0.30
C GLU A 46 23.14 -3.42 1.45
N LYS A 47 21.84 -3.15 1.50
CA LYS A 47 20.96 -3.63 2.57
C LYS A 47 20.90 -5.17 2.62
N ILE A 48 20.91 -5.83 1.48
CA ILE A 48 20.91 -7.30 1.40
C ILE A 48 22.32 -7.91 1.53
N GLY A 49 23.36 -7.09 1.71
CA GLY A 49 24.74 -7.54 1.81
C GLY A 49 25.32 -8.04 0.48
N PHE A 50 24.84 -7.52 -0.65
CA PHE A 50 25.36 -7.89 -1.96
C PHE A 50 26.78 -7.33 -2.15
N PRO A 51 27.78 -8.16 -2.49
CA PRO A 51 29.18 -7.74 -2.48
C PRO A 51 29.53 -6.59 -3.43
N GLU A 52 28.84 -6.50 -4.58
CA GLU A 52 29.13 -5.51 -5.63
C GLU A 52 27.86 -4.72 -6.02
N PRO A 53 27.40 -3.77 -5.20
CA PRO A 53 26.16 -3.01 -5.48
C PRO A 53 26.06 -2.41 -6.89
N TYR A 54 27.18 -1.93 -7.44
CA TYR A 54 27.24 -1.35 -8.77
C TYR A 54 26.97 -2.36 -9.91
N SER A 55 27.21 -3.66 -9.71
CA SER A 55 26.97 -4.65 -10.76
C SER A 55 25.48 -4.88 -11.00
N ILE A 56 24.61 -4.67 -9.99
CA ILE A 56 23.15 -4.67 -10.18
C ILE A 56 22.72 -3.50 -11.07
N ILE A 57 23.30 -2.32 -10.86
CA ILE A 57 23.01 -1.13 -11.69
C ILE A 57 23.47 -1.36 -13.12
N ALA A 58 24.67 -1.93 -13.30
CA ALA A 58 25.19 -2.29 -14.62
C ALA A 58 24.31 -3.32 -15.32
N ALA A 59 23.88 -4.38 -14.62
CA ALA A 59 22.99 -5.41 -15.14
C ALA A 59 21.62 -4.81 -15.53
N TRP A 60 21.07 -3.90 -14.72
CA TRP A 60 19.81 -3.21 -15.03
C TRP A 60 19.93 -2.36 -16.29
N ARG A 61 20.98 -1.53 -16.40
CA ARG A 61 21.25 -0.72 -17.60
C ARG A 61 21.50 -1.57 -18.85
N ALA A 62 22.03 -2.78 -18.68
CA ALA A 62 22.26 -3.73 -19.77
C ALA A 62 20.98 -4.53 -20.16
N GLY A 63 19.87 -4.37 -19.44
CA GLY A 63 18.62 -5.06 -19.74
C GLY A 63 18.47 -6.44 -19.10
N PHE A 64 19.37 -6.84 -18.19
CA PHE A 64 19.40 -8.16 -17.56
C PHE A 64 18.70 -8.19 -16.19
N VAL A 65 17.90 -7.18 -15.85
CA VAL A 65 17.18 -7.11 -14.58
C VAL A 65 15.69 -6.99 -14.81
N ILE A 66 14.92 -7.78 -14.07
CA ILE A 66 13.46 -7.60 -13.92
C ILE A 66 13.24 -6.83 -12.62
N VAL A 67 12.77 -5.59 -12.70
CA VAL A 67 12.56 -4.74 -11.53
C VAL A 67 11.12 -4.87 -11.04
N PHE A 68 10.95 -5.22 -9.76
CA PHE A 68 9.67 -5.26 -9.07
C PHE A 68 9.61 -4.07 -8.11
N LEU A 69 8.66 -3.16 -8.32
CA LEU A 69 8.40 -2.01 -7.47
C LEU A 69 7.09 -2.21 -6.70
N ASP A 70 7.17 -2.47 -5.40
CA ASP A 70 6.00 -2.79 -4.56
C ASP A 70 5.62 -1.63 -3.64
N GLY A 71 4.38 -1.16 -3.74
CA GLY A 71 3.77 -0.20 -2.82
C GLY A 71 3.98 1.26 -3.20
N PHE A 72 3.70 1.67 -4.45
CA PHE A 72 3.85 3.08 -4.85
C PHE A 72 2.94 4.03 -4.06
N ASP A 73 1.82 3.54 -3.55
CA ASP A 73 0.87 4.29 -2.70
C ASP A 73 1.42 4.54 -1.28
N GLU A 74 2.55 3.92 -0.94
CA GLU A 74 3.25 4.15 0.32
C GLU A 74 4.33 5.24 0.22
N LEU A 75 4.60 5.74 -0.99
CA LEU A 75 5.52 6.86 -1.20
C LEU A 75 4.85 8.17 -0.80
N THR A 76 5.61 9.01 -0.10
CA THR A 76 5.17 10.34 0.32
C THR A 76 5.95 11.41 -0.42
N PRO A 77 5.31 12.53 -0.79
CA PRO A 77 6.03 13.63 -1.41
C PRO A 77 7.11 14.18 -0.46
N PRO A 78 8.23 14.72 -0.98
CA PRO A 78 9.25 15.37 -0.16
C PRO A 78 8.68 16.54 0.65
N GLN A 79 9.19 16.77 1.86
CA GLN A 79 8.75 17.80 2.82
C GLN A 79 8.73 19.23 2.25
N PHE A 80 9.45 19.51 1.16
CA PHE A 80 9.48 20.83 0.52
C PHE A 80 8.32 21.09 -0.46
N ALA A 81 7.43 20.12 -0.67
CA ALA A 81 6.20 20.30 -1.44
C ALA A 81 5.13 21.06 -0.62
N SER A 82 5.50 22.19 -0.01
CA SER A 82 4.66 22.92 0.93
C SER A 82 3.61 23.81 0.24
N SER A 83 2.43 23.83 0.87
CA SER A 83 1.34 24.82 0.91
C SER A 83 0.57 25.25 -0.36
N VAL A 84 1.04 25.05 -1.60
CA VAL A 84 0.30 25.53 -2.81
C VAL A 84 0.08 24.45 -3.88
N ILE A 85 0.61 23.25 -3.67
CA ILE A 85 0.56 22.17 -4.66
C ILE A 85 -0.77 21.42 -4.57
N ASN A 86 -1.45 21.25 -5.70
CA ASN A 86 -2.67 20.44 -5.74
C ASN A 86 -2.35 18.95 -5.49
N LEU A 87 -3.31 18.17 -4.96
CA LEU A 87 -3.06 16.77 -4.56
C LEU A 87 -2.50 15.90 -5.70
N ARG A 88 -2.93 16.14 -6.94
CA ARG A 88 -2.43 15.42 -8.13
C ARG A 88 -0.94 15.67 -8.37
N GLN A 89 -0.50 16.92 -8.25
CA GLN A 89 0.93 17.25 -8.35
C GLN A 89 1.71 16.64 -7.19
N ALA A 90 1.17 16.67 -5.96
CA ALA A 90 1.81 16.05 -4.80
C ALA A 90 1.99 14.53 -5.00
N ARG A 91 0.97 13.82 -5.50
CA ARG A 91 1.06 12.39 -5.86
C ARG A 91 2.07 12.14 -6.97
N ARG A 92 2.10 13.00 -8.00
CA ARG A 92 3.10 12.93 -9.08
C ARG A 92 4.53 13.05 -8.55
N PHE A 93 4.78 13.95 -7.60
CA PHE A 93 6.09 14.08 -6.95
C PHE A 93 6.41 12.87 -6.07
N ALA A 94 5.43 12.35 -5.33
CA ALA A 94 5.62 11.17 -4.47
C ALA A 94 6.09 9.94 -5.27
N VAL A 95 5.56 9.73 -6.47
CA VAL A 95 5.91 8.57 -7.31
C VAL A 95 7.06 8.86 -8.30
N GLU A 96 7.84 9.92 -8.10
CA GLU A 96 8.90 10.30 -9.03
C GLU A 96 9.93 9.18 -9.26
N LEU A 97 10.30 8.45 -8.20
CA LEU A 97 11.20 7.30 -8.29
C LEU A 97 10.66 6.25 -9.27
N VAL A 98 9.38 5.90 -9.13
CA VAL A 98 8.70 4.89 -9.95
C VAL A 98 8.67 5.35 -11.40
N ARG A 99 8.32 6.62 -11.64
CA ARG A 99 8.30 7.21 -12.97
C ARG A 99 9.68 7.18 -13.63
N ARG A 100 10.74 7.53 -12.90
CA ARG A 100 12.11 7.47 -13.41
C ARG A 100 12.57 6.04 -13.67
N PHE A 101 12.18 5.07 -12.85
CA PHE A 101 12.42 3.66 -13.15
C PHE A 101 11.77 3.25 -14.48
N ILE A 102 10.51 3.64 -14.72
CA ILE A 102 9.81 3.35 -15.97
C ILE A 102 10.50 4.03 -17.17
N GLU A 103 10.86 5.31 -17.03
CA GLU A 103 11.50 6.09 -18.10
C GLU A 103 12.94 5.63 -18.43
N GLN A 104 13.69 5.15 -17.44
CA GLN A 104 15.12 4.81 -17.58
C GLN A 104 15.38 3.31 -17.77
N THR A 105 14.40 2.44 -17.52
CA THR A 105 14.56 1.01 -17.74
C THR A 105 14.65 0.74 -19.25
N PRO A 106 15.69 0.03 -19.73
CA PRO A 106 15.80 -0.34 -21.14
C PRO A 106 14.59 -1.12 -21.63
N SER A 107 14.20 -0.97 -22.90
CA SER A 107 13.08 -1.72 -23.49
C SER A 107 13.28 -3.23 -23.52
N SER A 108 14.52 -3.71 -23.36
CA SER A 108 14.87 -5.12 -23.20
C SER A 108 14.63 -5.66 -21.79
N ALA A 109 14.53 -4.79 -20.78
CA ALA A 109 14.22 -5.15 -19.40
C ALA A 109 12.73 -5.05 -19.12
N SER A 110 12.27 -5.81 -18.14
CA SER A 110 10.88 -5.78 -17.67
C SER A 110 10.79 -5.07 -16.33
N ILE A 111 9.77 -4.24 -16.18
CA ILE A 111 9.42 -3.58 -14.91
C ILE A 111 7.99 -3.95 -14.53
N ILE A 112 7.78 -4.27 -13.26
CA ILE A 112 6.47 -4.58 -12.71
C ILE A 112 6.26 -3.66 -11.51
N VAL A 113 5.15 -2.91 -11.54
CA VAL A 113 4.81 -1.92 -10.52
C VAL A 113 3.49 -2.31 -9.87
N ALA A 114 3.43 -2.25 -8.54
CA ALA A 114 2.21 -2.55 -7.79
C ALA A 114 1.92 -1.47 -6.74
N GLY A 115 0.63 -1.26 -6.49
CA GLY A 115 0.11 -0.38 -5.45
C GLY A 115 -1.41 -0.42 -5.42
N ARG A 116 -2.04 0.47 -4.65
CA ARG A 116 -3.50 0.53 -4.51
C ARG A 116 -4.16 1.27 -5.66
N GLU A 117 -5.26 0.72 -6.17
CA GLU A 117 -6.10 1.34 -7.20
C GLU A 117 -6.62 2.73 -6.77
N SER A 118 -7.07 2.85 -5.51
CA SER A 118 -7.65 4.07 -4.96
C SER A 118 -6.65 5.20 -4.69
N TYR A 119 -5.36 5.01 -5.00
CA TYR A 119 -4.35 6.04 -4.77
C TYR A 119 -4.46 7.20 -5.76
N PHE A 120 -4.87 6.92 -7.00
CA PHE A 120 -5.14 7.93 -8.02
C PHE A 120 -6.64 8.06 -8.24
N ASP A 121 -7.11 9.26 -8.62
CA ASP A 121 -8.53 9.51 -8.87
C ASP A 121 -9.02 8.78 -10.14
N SER A 122 -8.10 8.53 -11.08
CA SER A 122 -8.40 7.92 -12.37
C SER A 122 -7.18 7.22 -12.96
N ARG A 123 -7.42 6.33 -13.93
CA ARG A 123 -6.36 5.71 -14.73
C ARG A 123 -5.55 6.72 -15.54
N ASP A 124 -6.16 7.84 -15.93
CA ASP A 124 -5.44 8.90 -16.65
C ASP A 124 -4.49 9.67 -15.72
N GLU A 125 -4.90 9.92 -14.47
CA GLU A 125 -3.98 10.45 -13.44
C GLU A 125 -2.85 9.47 -13.18
N ALA A 126 -3.16 8.17 -13.00
CA ALA A 126 -2.15 7.14 -12.77
C ALA A 126 -1.13 7.07 -13.93
N ARG A 127 -1.61 7.07 -15.18
CA ARG A 127 -0.77 7.09 -16.39
C ARG A 127 0.12 8.32 -16.43
N SER A 128 -0.46 9.50 -16.18
CA SER A 128 0.30 10.75 -16.14
C SER A 128 1.35 10.73 -15.05
N ALA A 129 1.01 10.34 -13.83
CA ALA A 129 1.87 10.38 -12.66
C ALA A 129 3.01 9.35 -12.71
N LEU A 130 2.69 8.10 -13.07
CA LEU A 130 3.66 7.01 -13.18
C LEU A 130 4.45 7.05 -14.51
N GLY A 131 3.93 7.68 -15.55
CA GLY A 131 4.63 7.86 -16.82
C GLY A 131 4.71 6.62 -17.70
N TYR A 132 3.84 5.62 -17.51
CA TYR A 132 3.77 4.46 -18.41
C TYR A 132 3.03 4.79 -19.72
N ASN A 133 3.46 4.15 -20.82
CA ASN A 133 2.87 4.33 -22.15
C ASN A 133 1.77 3.27 -22.44
N ASN A 134 1.23 3.28 -23.66
CA ASN A 134 0.17 2.35 -24.06
C ASN A 134 0.65 0.89 -24.27
N ASP A 135 1.96 0.65 -24.31
CA ASP A 135 2.53 -0.71 -24.39
C ASP A 135 2.52 -1.41 -23.02
N CYS A 136 2.29 -0.65 -21.95
CA CYS A 136 2.17 -1.17 -20.60
C CYS A 136 0.84 -1.92 -20.41
N GLN A 137 0.91 -3.11 -19.82
CA GLN A 137 -0.26 -3.87 -19.42
C GLN A 137 -0.64 -3.54 -17.98
N VAL A 138 -1.90 -3.13 -17.79
CA VAL A 138 -2.46 -2.82 -16.47
C VAL A 138 -3.42 -3.93 -16.07
N PHE A 139 -3.19 -4.49 -14.89
CA PHE A 139 -3.99 -5.58 -14.33
C PHE A 139 -4.67 -5.14 -13.04
N ASP A 140 -5.99 -5.30 -12.99
CA ASP A 140 -6.73 -5.15 -11.73
C ASP A 140 -6.78 -6.51 -11.05
N LEU A 141 -6.21 -6.57 -9.84
CA LEU A 141 -6.34 -7.75 -9.00
C LEU A 141 -7.69 -7.68 -8.29
N THR A 142 -8.68 -8.36 -8.85
CA THR A 142 -9.98 -8.52 -8.20
C THR A 142 -9.83 -9.27 -6.88
N GLY A 143 -10.72 -8.97 -5.93
CA GLY A 143 -10.79 -9.70 -4.66
C GLY A 143 -11.09 -11.18 -4.87
N PHE A 144 -10.96 -11.97 -3.81
CA PHE A 144 -11.30 -13.38 -3.84
C PHE A 144 -12.79 -13.55 -4.11
N THR A 145 -13.11 -14.54 -4.94
CA THR A 145 -14.48 -15.04 -5.06
C THR A 145 -14.85 -15.85 -3.81
N ASP A 146 -16.13 -16.10 -3.58
CA ASP A 146 -16.58 -16.98 -2.48
C ASP A 146 -15.92 -18.36 -2.53
N HIS A 147 -15.67 -18.84 -3.74
CA HIS A 147 -14.95 -20.09 -3.97
C HIS A 147 -13.47 -20.01 -3.53
N ASP A 148 -12.78 -18.91 -3.83
CA ASP A 148 -11.39 -18.71 -3.40
C ASP A 148 -11.30 -18.54 -1.88
N ILE A 149 -12.31 -17.94 -1.25
CA ILE A 149 -12.44 -17.82 0.21
C ILE A 149 -12.61 -19.19 0.85
N ALA A 150 -13.54 -20.01 0.33
CA ALA A 150 -13.75 -21.36 0.82
C ALA A 150 -12.47 -22.20 0.72
N ARG A 151 -11.74 -22.08 -0.41
CA ARG A 151 -10.44 -22.73 -0.61
C ARG A 151 -9.39 -22.24 0.41
N PHE A 152 -9.31 -20.93 0.61
CA PHE A 152 -8.36 -20.32 1.55
C PHE A 152 -8.61 -20.76 3.00
N LEU A 153 -9.86 -20.78 3.43
CA LEU A 153 -10.26 -21.21 4.77
C LEU A 153 -9.99 -22.67 5.02
N LYS A 154 -10.31 -23.52 4.04
CA LYS A 154 -10.03 -24.96 4.13
C LYS A 154 -8.54 -25.22 4.32
N ALA A 155 -7.68 -24.46 3.65
CA ALA A 155 -6.23 -24.57 3.81
C ALA A 155 -5.71 -24.08 5.17
N LYS A 156 -6.50 -23.28 5.91
CA LYS A 156 -6.11 -22.68 7.20
C LYS A 156 -6.82 -23.26 8.42
N ASP A 157 -7.74 -24.21 8.20
CA ASP A 157 -8.61 -24.81 9.21
C ASP A 157 -9.37 -23.76 10.03
N ALA A 158 -10.03 -22.84 9.32
CA ALA A 158 -10.69 -21.67 9.89
C ALA A 158 -12.18 -21.63 9.52
N GLN A 159 -13.03 -21.26 10.47
CA GLN A 159 -14.46 -20.97 10.24
C GLN A 159 -14.69 -19.45 10.30
N ILE A 160 -15.45 -18.90 9.35
CA ILE A 160 -15.79 -17.47 9.33
C ILE A 160 -17.25 -17.26 9.76
N PRO A 161 -17.53 -16.25 10.60
CA PRO A 161 -18.88 -15.76 10.84
C PRO A 161 -19.56 -15.21 9.57
N SER A 162 -20.87 -15.41 9.41
CA SER A 162 -21.63 -14.93 8.25
C SER A 162 -21.63 -13.40 8.06
N TRP A 163 -21.34 -12.64 9.12
CA TRP A 163 -21.29 -11.17 9.10
C TRP A 163 -19.95 -10.60 8.64
N LEU A 164 -18.88 -11.40 8.61
CA LEU A 164 -17.53 -10.90 8.35
C LEU A 164 -17.35 -10.60 6.85
N PRO A 165 -16.83 -9.41 6.47
CA PRO A 165 -16.59 -9.10 5.08
C PRO A 165 -15.64 -10.12 4.44
N THR A 166 -16.03 -10.58 3.26
CA THR A 166 -15.33 -11.60 2.46
C THR A 166 -14.03 -11.10 1.80
N ARG A 167 -13.53 -9.91 2.16
CA ARG A 167 -12.33 -9.37 1.54
C ARG A 167 -11.11 -10.20 1.92
N PRO A 168 -10.36 -10.76 0.96
CA PRO A 168 -9.29 -11.73 1.25
C PRO A 168 -8.15 -11.20 2.12
N LEU A 169 -7.81 -9.92 2.03
CA LEU A 169 -6.81 -9.31 2.91
C LEU A 169 -7.25 -9.34 4.38
N LEU A 170 -8.53 -9.10 4.62
CA LEU A 170 -9.10 -9.15 5.96
C LEU A 170 -9.08 -10.57 6.50
N LEU A 171 -9.53 -11.53 5.68
CA LEU A 171 -9.54 -12.94 6.05
C LEU A 171 -8.15 -13.49 6.31
N GLY A 172 -7.18 -13.12 5.46
CA GLY A 172 -5.78 -13.50 5.64
C GLY A 172 -5.17 -12.90 6.90
N TYR A 173 -5.49 -11.65 7.22
CA TYR A 173 -5.05 -11.00 8.44
C TYR A 173 -5.60 -11.71 9.70
N LEU A 174 -6.92 -11.94 9.75
CA LEU A 174 -7.56 -12.61 10.87
C LEU A 174 -7.08 -14.06 11.04
N ALA A 175 -6.89 -14.78 9.93
CA ALA A 175 -6.35 -16.14 9.95
C ALA A 175 -4.90 -16.18 10.49
N ASN A 176 -4.03 -15.29 10.02
CA ASN A 176 -2.64 -15.23 10.48
C ASN A 176 -2.52 -14.81 11.94
N ALA A 177 -3.44 -13.98 12.40
CA ALA A 177 -3.45 -13.51 13.78
C ALA A 177 -4.16 -14.47 14.75
N GLY A 178 -4.48 -15.69 14.30
CA GLY A 178 -5.07 -16.76 15.10
C GLY A 178 -6.55 -16.61 15.43
N LEU A 179 -7.17 -15.49 15.04
CA LEU A 179 -8.53 -15.12 15.43
C LEU A 179 -9.60 -16.04 14.85
N LEU A 180 -9.33 -16.68 13.71
CA LEU A 180 -10.27 -17.59 13.07
C LEU A 180 -10.13 -19.04 13.54
N ARG A 181 -9.50 -19.29 14.70
CA ARG A 181 -9.29 -20.63 15.27
C ARG A 181 -9.87 -20.78 16.68
N GLY A 182 -10.31 -22.00 17.01
CA GLY A 182 -10.71 -22.39 18.36
C GLY A 182 -11.82 -21.53 18.97
N GLU A 183 -11.75 -21.27 20.28
CA GLU A 183 -12.73 -20.47 21.02
C GLU A 183 -12.84 -19.03 20.52
N GLN A 184 -11.76 -18.47 19.95
CA GLN A 184 -11.77 -17.10 19.40
C GLN A 184 -12.65 -17.00 18.16
N ALA A 185 -12.64 -18.03 17.30
CA ALA A 185 -13.53 -18.10 16.14
C ALA A 185 -15.01 -18.20 16.57
N GLN A 186 -15.27 -18.96 17.64
CA GLN A 186 -16.62 -19.10 18.19
C GLN A 186 -17.11 -17.78 18.79
N ASN A 187 -16.28 -17.07 19.56
CA ASN A 187 -16.61 -15.75 20.11
C ASN A 187 -16.85 -14.70 19.02
N LEU A 188 -16.02 -14.69 17.96
CA LEU A 188 -16.26 -13.86 16.77
C LEU A 188 -17.57 -14.22 16.06
N SER A 189 -17.98 -15.48 16.09
CA SER A 189 -19.22 -15.92 15.47
C SER A 189 -20.46 -15.48 16.26
N LEU A 190 -20.32 -15.30 17.58
CA LEU A 190 -21.42 -15.01 18.50
C LEU A 190 -21.68 -13.50 18.67
N ASP A 191 -20.65 -12.65 18.64
CA ASP A 191 -20.82 -11.19 18.78
C ASP A 191 -20.14 -10.40 17.63
N PRO A 192 -20.90 -10.00 16.60
CA PRO A 192 -20.40 -9.18 15.51
C PRO A 192 -19.80 -7.84 15.96
N ALA A 193 -20.34 -7.23 17.02
CA ALA A 193 -19.90 -5.91 17.47
C ALA A 193 -18.50 -5.98 18.07
N SER A 194 -18.25 -6.93 18.97
CA SER A 194 -16.90 -7.19 19.51
C SER A 194 -15.90 -7.58 18.42
N GLY A 195 -16.35 -8.30 17.39
CA GLY A 195 -15.51 -8.66 16.26
C GLY A 195 -15.04 -7.46 15.43
N TRP A 196 -15.95 -6.52 15.13
CA TRP A 196 -15.60 -5.27 14.45
C TRP A 196 -14.69 -4.37 15.30
N ASP A 197 -14.92 -4.32 16.61
CA ASP A 197 -14.09 -3.56 17.55
C ASP A 197 -12.62 -4.00 17.51
N GLN A 198 -12.39 -5.30 17.70
CA GLN A 198 -11.05 -5.89 17.68
C GLN A 198 -10.38 -5.74 16.31
N MET A 199 -11.15 -5.84 15.24
CA MET A 199 -10.66 -5.66 13.88
C MET A 199 -10.19 -4.23 13.63
N LEU A 200 -11.01 -3.23 13.97
CA LEU A 200 -10.68 -1.82 13.79
C LEU A 200 -9.44 -1.43 14.59
N GLN A 201 -9.34 -1.90 15.84
CA GLN A 201 -8.16 -1.68 16.68
C GLN A 201 -6.87 -2.14 15.99
N ARG A 202 -6.88 -3.38 15.49
CA ARG A 202 -5.74 -4.00 14.82
C ARG A 202 -5.35 -3.32 13.51
N VAL A 203 -6.34 -2.84 12.76
CA VAL A 203 -6.08 -2.02 11.56
C VAL A 203 -5.37 -0.73 11.98
N CYS A 204 -5.82 -0.05 13.03
CA CYS A 204 -5.20 1.18 13.52
C CYS A 204 -3.76 0.94 14.00
N GLU A 205 -3.51 -0.12 14.78
CA GLU A 205 -2.17 -0.53 15.22
C GLU A 205 -1.22 -0.74 14.04
N ARG A 206 -1.71 -1.45 13.02
CA ARG A 206 -0.95 -1.66 11.80
C ARG A 206 -0.65 -0.32 11.12
N GLU A 207 -1.66 0.51 10.85
CA GLU A 207 -1.44 1.76 10.11
C GLU A 207 -0.50 2.72 10.84
N VAL A 208 -0.58 2.82 12.16
CA VAL A 208 0.39 3.57 12.99
C VAL A 208 1.80 3.02 12.82
N SER A 209 2.00 1.69 12.87
CA SER A 209 3.33 1.08 12.66
C SER A 209 3.92 1.36 11.26
N GLN A 210 3.09 1.76 10.29
CA GLN A 210 3.50 2.08 8.93
C GLN A 210 3.87 3.55 8.72
N VAL A 211 3.63 4.41 9.71
CA VAL A 211 3.96 5.83 9.68
C VAL A 211 5.18 6.07 10.57
N TRP A 212 6.36 6.16 9.94
CA TRP A 212 7.60 6.44 10.66
C TRP A 212 7.67 7.89 11.13
N GLY A 213 8.06 8.10 12.39
CA GLY A 213 8.44 9.42 12.91
C GLY A 213 7.31 10.30 13.42
N VAL A 214 6.08 9.77 13.53
CA VAL A 214 4.93 10.52 14.05
C VAL A 214 4.39 9.77 15.25
N GLY A 215 4.45 10.39 16.43
CA GLY A 215 4.05 9.80 17.72
C GLY A 215 2.53 9.66 17.87
N PHE A 216 1.88 9.04 16.89
CA PHE A 216 0.46 8.70 16.98
C PHE A 216 0.30 7.39 17.73
N GLU A 217 -0.69 7.35 18.63
CA GLU A 217 -1.10 6.11 19.28
C GLU A 217 -2.23 5.44 18.48
N PRO A 218 -2.31 4.10 18.43
CA PRO A 218 -3.37 3.37 17.72
C PRO A 218 -4.79 3.80 18.11
N ASN A 219 -5.00 4.12 19.39
CA ASN A 219 -6.30 4.55 19.91
C ASN A 219 -6.71 5.92 19.35
N ASP A 220 -5.76 6.84 19.18
CA ASP A 220 -6.06 8.17 18.63
C ASP A 220 -6.47 8.06 17.16
N LEU A 221 -5.75 7.23 16.39
CA LEU A 221 -6.15 6.97 15.00
C LEU A 221 -7.54 6.34 14.92
N ARG A 222 -7.88 5.46 15.88
CA ARG A 222 -9.21 4.86 15.96
C ARG A 222 -10.29 5.90 16.24
N PHE A 223 -10.11 6.75 17.25
CA PHE A 223 -11.05 7.84 17.54
C PHE A 223 -11.20 8.80 16.36
N PHE A 224 -10.12 9.05 15.63
CA PHE A 224 -10.17 9.86 14.42
C PHE A 224 -11.06 9.22 13.34
N ILE A 225 -10.87 7.94 13.02
CA ILE A 225 -11.70 7.22 12.03
C ILE A 225 -13.17 7.17 12.48
N GLU A 226 -13.44 6.89 13.75
CA GLU A 226 -14.80 6.84 14.31
C GLU A 226 -15.49 8.22 14.26
N GLY A 227 -14.73 9.30 14.53
CA GLY A 227 -15.19 10.67 14.39
C GLY A 227 -15.54 11.03 12.95
N LEU A 228 -14.69 10.65 11.98
CA LEU A 228 -14.97 10.83 10.56
C LEU A 228 -16.21 10.06 10.13
N ALA A 229 -16.35 8.80 10.53
CA ALA A 229 -17.53 7.99 10.23
C ALA A 229 -18.82 8.58 10.85
N THR A 230 -18.70 9.25 11.99
CA THR A 230 -19.82 9.94 12.64
C THR A 230 -20.21 11.20 11.86
N GLN A 231 -19.24 11.95 11.33
CA GLN A 231 -19.51 13.12 10.49
C GLN A 231 -20.07 12.76 9.12
N ALA A 232 -19.50 11.75 8.45
CA ALA A 232 -20.00 11.27 7.16
C ALA A 232 -21.48 10.87 7.24
N ARG A 233 -21.90 10.24 8.34
CA ARG A 233 -23.31 9.87 8.59
C ARG A 233 -24.27 11.04 8.77
N LYS A 234 -23.78 12.26 8.99
CA LYS A 234 -24.62 13.47 9.04
C LYS A 234 -24.84 14.08 7.66
N ALA A 235 -24.03 13.72 6.66
CA ALA A 235 -24.24 14.15 5.29
C ALA A 235 -25.46 13.46 4.69
N SER A 236 -26.17 14.16 3.80
CA SER A 236 -27.42 13.67 3.19
C SER A 236 -27.25 12.40 2.35
N ASP A 237 -26.03 12.09 1.91
CA ASP A 237 -25.67 10.90 1.14
C ASP A 237 -24.85 9.88 1.96
N GLY A 238 -24.52 10.18 3.22
CA GLY A 238 -23.67 9.35 4.08
C GLY A 238 -22.20 9.28 3.68
N LEU A 239 -21.77 10.06 2.66
CA LEU A 239 -20.43 10.00 2.06
C LEU A 239 -19.73 11.38 1.98
N GLY A 240 -20.47 12.48 2.16
CA GLY A 240 -19.92 13.83 2.13
C GLY A 240 -19.08 14.15 3.36
N LEU A 241 -17.76 14.01 3.24
CA LEU A 241 -16.79 14.64 4.15
C LEU A 241 -16.12 15.80 3.43
N GLU A 242 -16.11 16.98 4.05
CA GLU A 242 -15.32 18.11 3.57
C GLU A 242 -13.97 18.21 4.31
N ASP A 243 -13.01 18.95 3.76
CA ASP A 243 -11.67 19.13 4.34
C ASP A 243 -11.78 19.82 5.71
N ARG A 244 -12.79 20.69 5.87
CA ARG A 244 -13.14 21.28 7.17
C ARG A 244 -13.53 20.22 8.19
N ASP A 245 -14.28 19.19 7.80
CA ASP A 245 -14.74 18.15 8.73
C ASP A 245 -13.56 17.31 9.17
N LEU A 246 -12.67 17.02 8.23
CA LEU A 246 -11.45 16.28 8.48
C LEU A 246 -10.54 17.02 9.46
N ARG A 247 -10.31 18.33 9.26
CA ARG A 247 -9.53 19.17 10.18
C ARG A 247 -10.21 19.30 11.54
N ASN A 248 -11.53 19.43 11.59
CA ASN A 248 -12.28 19.57 12.83
C ASN A 248 -12.20 18.29 13.68
N VAL A 249 -12.40 17.13 13.07
CA VAL A 249 -12.26 15.84 13.79
C VAL A 249 -10.81 15.64 14.22
N PHE A 250 -9.84 15.96 13.35
CA PHE A 250 -8.42 15.86 13.68
C PHE A 250 -8.07 16.72 14.90
N ARG A 251 -8.46 18.00 14.89
CA ARG A 251 -8.22 18.91 16.03
C ARG A 251 -8.91 18.43 17.30
N GLY A 252 -10.11 17.87 17.18
CA GLY A 252 -10.85 17.31 18.32
C GLY A 252 -10.16 16.12 18.98
N VAL A 253 -9.50 15.26 18.19
CA VAL A 253 -8.83 14.05 18.68
C VAL A 253 -7.40 14.34 19.14
N PHE A 254 -6.62 15.06 18.35
CA PHE A 254 -5.20 15.25 18.58
C PHE A 254 -4.86 16.56 19.31
N GLY A 255 -5.84 17.42 19.58
CA GLY A 255 -5.65 18.71 20.28
C GLY A 255 -4.78 19.73 19.53
N ARG A 256 -4.46 19.46 18.27
CA ARG A 256 -3.61 20.29 17.41
C ARG A 256 -4.14 20.35 15.98
N ASP A 257 -3.72 21.36 15.24
CA ASP A 257 -4.02 21.44 13.81
C ASP A 257 -3.28 20.37 12.99
N THR A 258 -3.78 20.11 11.79
CA THR A 258 -3.16 19.17 10.85
C THR A 258 -1.76 19.65 10.46
N ASP A 259 -0.74 18.93 10.92
CA ASP A 259 0.64 19.08 10.47
C ASP A 259 0.87 18.28 9.17
N GLU A 260 2.03 18.46 8.53
CA GLU A 260 2.42 17.71 7.32
C GLU A 260 2.30 16.19 7.49
N PRO A 261 2.76 15.59 8.61
CA PRO A 261 2.56 14.18 8.87
C PRO A 261 1.09 13.75 8.99
N ALA A 262 0.23 14.57 9.57
CA ALA A 262 -1.21 14.33 9.60
C ALA A 262 -1.83 14.36 8.19
N ARG A 263 -1.39 15.27 7.32
CA ARG A 263 -1.82 15.29 5.91
C ARG A 263 -1.43 14.02 5.17
N LEU A 264 -0.23 13.49 5.41
CA LEU A 264 0.22 12.22 4.83
C LEU A 264 -0.68 11.05 5.25
N LEU A 265 -1.06 10.96 6.53
CA LEU A 265 -2.01 9.96 7.02
C LEU A 265 -3.37 10.06 6.32
N THR A 266 -3.91 11.28 6.21
CA THR A 266 -5.19 11.52 5.55
C THR A 266 -5.17 11.06 4.09
N MET A 267 -4.08 11.30 3.36
CA MET A 267 -3.93 10.87 1.96
C MET A 267 -3.92 9.34 1.79
N ARG A 268 -3.68 8.57 2.86
CA ARG A 268 -3.67 7.09 2.83
C ARG A 268 -5.02 6.48 3.17
N LEU A 269 -5.96 7.27 3.71
CA LEU A 269 -7.29 6.80 4.07
C LEU A 269 -8.20 6.72 2.82
N PRO A 270 -9.06 5.69 2.72
CA PRO A 270 -10.02 5.58 1.63
C PRO A 270 -10.97 6.79 1.63
N GLY A 271 -11.12 7.47 0.49
CA GLY A 271 -11.99 8.65 0.39
C GLY A 271 -11.35 9.97 0.86
N GLY A 272 -10.04 10.00 1.12
CA GLY A 272 -9.30 11.25 1.42
C GLY A 272 -9.26 12.28 0.29
N CYS A 273 -9.87 11.98 -0.87
CA CYS A 273 -10.22 12.98 -1.88
C CYS A 273 -11.47 13.73 -1.44
N VAL A 274 -11.26 14.74 -0.58
CA VAL A 274 -12.22 15.83 -0.55
C VAL A 274 -11.92 16.73 -1.75
N THR A 275 -12.92 16.89 -2.63
CA THR A 275 -12.98 17.93 -3.66
C THR A 275 -13.03 19.33 -3.06
#